data_AF-A0A1C7M2M8-F1
#
_entry.id   AF-A0A1C7M2M8-F1
#
_cell.length_a   1.000
_cell.length_b   1.000
_cell.length_c   1.000
_cell.angle_alpha   90.00
_cell.angle_beta   90.00
_cell.angle_gamma   90.00
#
_symmetry.space_group_name_H-M   'P 1'
#
loop_
_entity.id
_entity.type
_entity.pdbx_description
1 polymer ?
#
loop_
_entity_poly.entity_id
_entity_poly.type
_entity_poly.pdbx_seq_one_letter_code
_entity_poly.pdbx_strand_id
1 'polypeptide(L)'
;MLYLWCLQIPLPKVAPIVVAAIRVPNDFDAVPLVALSDRIWRGLRDCSIHVTSYSCDGTDVERSVQQLLRAKATMSITYSIPSPHAGDYELSTTVTVFEKQPLVVIHDVKHARKTYRNGVFSVARLFPFGNHTAMYRRIRAIAFEKDTLVSP
;
A
#
# COMPACT_ATOMS: atom_id res chain seq x y z
N MET A 1 14.32 -1.08 -16.97
CA MET A 1 12.96 -1.48 -16.53
C MET A 1 11.93 -0.57 -17.22
N LEU A 2 10.66 -0.98 -17.35
CA LEU A 2 9.57 -0.12 -17.82
C LEU A 2 8.75 0.34 -16.61
N TYR A 3 8.47 1.64 -16.51
CA TYR A 3 7.57 2.19 -15.49
C TYR A 3 6.28 2.67 -16.14
N LEU A 4 5.14 2.25 -15.58
CA LEU A 4 3.82 2.43 -16.17
C LEU A 4 2.87 3.06 -15.15
N TRP A 5 2.24 4.17 -15.51
CA TRP A 5 1.12 4.72 -14.73
C TRP A 5 -0.19 4.28 -15.38
N CYS A 6 -0.95 3.50 -14.62
CA CYS A 6 -2.29 3.06 -15.02
C CYS A 6 -3.34 3.77 -14.17
N LEU A 7 -4.35 4.33 -14.82
CA LEU A 7 -5.55 4.84 -14.19
C LEU A 7 -6.59 3.71 -14.14
N GLN A 8 -6.91 3.26 -12.93
CA GLN A 8 -7.96 2.27 -12.72
C GLN A 8 -9.28 2.97 -12.39
N ILE A 9 -10.31 2.70 -13.18
CA ILE A 9 -11.66 3.17 -12.90
C ILE A 9 -12.26 2.26 -11.82
N PRO A 10 -12.91 2.79 -10.76
CA PRO A 10 -13.49 2.00 -9.68
C PRO A 10 -14.80 1.29 -10.11
N LEU A 11 -14.80 0.67 -11.29
CA LEU A 11 -15.89 -0.11 -11.82
C LEU A 11 -15.40 -1.53 -12.11
N PRO A 12 -16.15 -2.57 -11.69
CA PRO A 12 -15.76 -3.94 -11.96
C PRO A 12 -15.73 -4.20 -13.47
N LYS A 13 -14.72 -4.97 -13.91
CA LYS A 13 -14.52 -5.39 -15.32
C LYS A 13 -14.14 -4.27 -16.29
N VAL A 14 -13.82 -3.07 -15.81
CA VAL A 14 -13.25 -2.02 -16.65
C VAL A 14 -11.73 -2.17 -16.68
N ALA A 15 -11.17 -2.14 -17.88
CA ALA A 15 -9.72 -2.26 -18.07
C ALA A 15 -9.00 -0.99 -17.58
N PRO A 16 -7.80 -1.12 -16.98
CA PRO A 16 -6.97 0.02 -16.65
C PRO A 16 -6.57 0.80 -17.90
N ILE A 17 -6.56 2.13 -17.80
CA ILE A 17 -6.12 3.02 -18.88
C ILE A 17 -4.66 3.39 -18.63
N VAL A 18 -3.79 3.17 -19.62
CA VAL A 18 -2.39 3.61 -19.54
C VAL A 18 -2.33 5.12 -19.76
N VAL A 19 -1.87 5.86 -18.75
CA VAL A 19 -1.74 7.32 -18.80
C VAL A 19 -0.35 7.74 -19.23
N ALA A 20 0.67 7.01 -18.77
CA ALA A 20 2.06 7.28 -19.12
C ALA A 20 2.91 6.01 -19.02
N ALA A 21 3.94 5.94 -19.85
CA ALA A 21 4.96 4.90 -19.82
C ALA A 21 6.32 5.54 -20.06
N ILE A 22 7.31 5.21 -19.24
CA ILE A 22 8.70 5.62 -19.48
C ILE A 22 9.62 4.42 -19.30
N ARG A 23 10.65 4.37 -20.14
CA ARG A 23 11.78 3.47 -19.94
C ARG A 23 12.69 4.04 -18.86
N VAL A 24 12.83 3.29 -17.78
CA VAL A 24 13.62 3.66 -16.62
C VAL A 24 14.95 2.90 -16.64
N PRO A 25 16.12 3.58 -16.59
CA PRO A 25 17.41 2.93 -16.38
C PRO A 25 17.47 2.19 -15.04
N ASN A 26 18.41 1.27 -14.85
CA ASN A 26 18.45 0.45 -13.63
C ASN A 26 18.78 1.26 -12.36
N ASP A 27 19.53 2.37 -12.47
CA ASP A 27 19.91 3.25 -11.36
C ASP A 27 18.99 4.47 -11.22
N PHE A 28 17.69 4.30 -11.48
CA PHE A 28 16.77 5.43 -11.44
C PHE A 28 16.25 5.67 -10.04
N ASP A 29 16.46 6.89 -9.57
CA ASP A 29 16.16 7.30 -8.21
C ASP A 29 14.67 7.68 -8.02
N ALA A 30 14.24 7.75 -6.76
CA ALA A 30 12.86 8.06 -6.39
C ALA A 30 12.46 9.52 -6.72
N VAL A 31 13.41 10.47 -6.63
CA VAL A 31 13.15 11.91 -6.86
C VAL A 31 12.56 12.21 -8.24
N PRO A 32 13.15 11.76 -9.37
CA PRO A 32 12.56 12.00 -10.70
C PRO A 32 11.20 11.32 -10.88
N LEU A 33 10.97 10.15 -10.28
CA LEU A 33 9.66 9.47 -10.34
C LEU A 33 8.57 10.25 -9.60
N VAL A 34 8.90 10.87 -8.47
CA VAL A 34 7.99 11.76 -7.74
C VAL A 34 7.61 12.96 -8.61
N ALA A 35 8.59 13.60 -9.27
CA ALA A 35 8.32 14.75 -10.13
C ALA A 35 7.41 14.40 -11.33
N LEU A 36 7.64 13.23 -11.94
CA LEU A 36 6.77 12.73 -13.02
C LEU A 36 5.36 12.42 -12.53
N SER A 37 5.24 11.76 -11.36
CA SER A 37 3.95 11.43 -10.77
C SER A 37 3.15 12.68 -10.41
N ASP A 38 3.80 13.70 -9.83
CA ASP A 38 3.17 14.99 -9.52
C ASP A 38 2.66 15.69 -10.80
N ARG A 39 3.46 15.67 -11.87
CA ARG A 39 3.05 16.24 -13.17
C ARG A 39 1.84 15.52 -13.74
N ILE A 40 1.80 14.19 -13.68
CA ILE A 40 0.65 13.40 -14.17
C ILE A 40 -0.60 13.71 -13.35
N TRP A 41 -0.50 13.77 -12.02
CA TRP A 41 -1.65 14.07 -11.17
C TRP A 41 -2.19 15.47 -11.39
N ARG A 42 -1.33 16.48 -11.50
CA ARG A 42 -1.75 17.84 -11.83
C ARG A 42 -2.46 17.88 -13.18
N GLY A 43 -1.90 17.23 -14.20
CA GLY A 43 -2.53 17.14 -15.52
C GLY A 43 -3.88 16.43 -15.50
N LEU A 44 -4.02 15.32 -14.77
CA LEU A 44 -5.31 14.64 -14.60
C LEU A 44 -6.34 15.53 -13.90
N ARG A 45 -5.93 16.26 -12.87
CA ARG A 45 -6.80 17.19 -12.16
C ARG A 45 -7.23 18.36 -13.06
N ASP A 46 -6.35 18.89 -13.88
CA ASP A 46 -6.69 19.96 -14.83
C ASP A 46 -7.74 19.49 -15.85
N CYS A 47 -7.77 18.18 -16.14
CA CYS A 47 -8.85 17.51 -16.89
C CYS A 47 -10.07 17.15 -16.02
N SER A 48 -10.19 17.65 -14.80
CA SER A 48 -11.24 17.32 -13.82
C SER A 48 -11.32 15.83 -13.43
N ILE A 49 -10.21 15.10 -13.53
CA ILE A 49 -10.09 13.71 -13.08
C ILE A 49 -9.44 13.69 -11.69
N HIS A 50 -10.26 13.43 -10.67
CA HIS A 50 -9.81 13.39 -9.28
C HIS A 50 -9.35 11.98 -8.88
N VAL A 51 -8.02 11.76 -8.91
CA VAL A 51 -7.38 10.56 -8.38
C VAL A 51 -7.51 10.49 -6.85
N THR A 52 -8.11 9.43 -6.32
CA THR A 52 -8.35 9.25 -4.88
C THR A 52 -7.34 8.33 -4.19
N SER A 53 -6.67 7.47 -4.97
CA SER A 53 -5.68 6.53 -4.44
C SER A 53 -4.50 6.32 -5.38
N TYR A 54 -3.36 5.97 -4.80
CA TYR A 54 -2.15 5.62 -5.51
C TYR A 54 -1.58 4.32 -4.94
N SER A 55 -1.40 3.32 -5.80
CA SER A 55 -0.91 1.98 -5.45
C SER A 55 0.38 1.63 -6.19
N CYS A 56 1.32 0.98 -5.50
CA CYS A 56 2.53 0.44 -6.12
C CYS A 56 2.83 -0.99 -5.59
N ASP A 57 3.71 -1.70 -6.30
CA ASP A 57 4.13 -3.09 -5.98
C ASP A 57 4.91 -3.14 -4.66
N GLY A 58 5.61 -2.05 -4.31
CA GLY A 58 6.25 -1.87 -3.02
C GLY A 58 7.74 -2.25 -3.04
N THR A 59 8.39 -2.10 -4.19
CA THR A 59 9.85 -2.12 -4.29
C THR A 59 10.47 -0.99 -3.45
N ASP A 60 11.74 -1.10 -3.06
CA ASP A 60 12.39 -0.09 -2.20
C ASP A 60 12.33 1.32 -2.80
N VAL A 61 12.53 1.44 -4.12
CA VAL A 61 12.43 2.72 -4.83
C VAL A 61 11.00 3.27 -4.77
N GLU A 62 9.98 2.44 -5.01
CA GLU A 62 8.58 2.88 -4.93
C GLU A 62 8.15 3.24 -3.50
N ARG A 63 8.69 2.54 -2.50
CA ARG A 63 8.48 2.90 -1.10
C ARG A 63 9.06 4.27 -0.79
N SER A 64 10.26 4.57 -1.29
CA SER A 64 10.85 5.91 -1.20
C SER A 64 10.01 6.96 -1.93
N VAL A 65 9.49 6.65 -3.11
CA VAL A 65 8.55 7.54 -3.85
C VAL A 65 7.32 7.84 -2.99
N GLN A 66 6.70 6.82 -2.39
CA GLN A 66 5.54 7.00 -1.51
C GLN A 66 5.86 7.85 -0.27
N GLN A 67 7.02 7.69 0.34
CA GLN A 67 7.45 8.50 1.48
C GLN A 67 7.66 9.96 1.08
N LEU A 68 8.34 10.21 -0.04
CA LEU A 68 8.58 11.55 -0.57
C LEU A 68 7.28 12.24 -0.97
N LEU A 69 6.34 11.49 -1.54
CA LEU A 69 4.99 11.98 -1.81
C LEU A 69 4.29 12.40 -0.52
N ARG A 70 4.28 11.54 0.50
CA ARG A 70 3.68 11.87 1.80
C ARG A 70 4.30 13.11 2.43
N ALA A 71 5.62 13.28 2.31
CA ALA A 71 6.33 14.47 2.81
C ALA A 71 5.95 15.77 2.05
N LYS A 72 5.56 15.66 0.77
CA LYS A 72 5.06 16.77 -0.04
C LYS A 72 3.58 17.13 0.21
N ALA A 73 2.86 16.37 1.02
CA ALA A 73 1.44 16.61 1.26
C ALA A 73 1.22 17.98 1.92
N THR A 74 0.19 18.71 1.46
CA THR A 74 -0.16 20.02 2.02
C THR A 74 -0.76 19.89 3.42
N MET A 75 -1.52 18.82 3.64
CA MET A 75 -2.16 18.51 4.92
C MET A 75 -2.21 17.00 5.08
N SER A 76 -2.33 16.53 6.33
CA SER A 76 -2.60 15.12 6.62
C SER A 76 -3.78 15.02 7.57
N ILE A 77 -4.63 14.02 7.33
CA ILE A 77 -5.79 13.69 8.18
C ILE A 77 -5.50 12.33 8.78
N THR A 78 -5.36 12.26 10.10
CA THR A 78 -5.17 11.00 10.81
C THR A 78 -6.51 10.51 11.32
N TYR A 79 -6.90 9.32 10.87
CA TYR A 79 -8.05 8.59 11.40
C TYR A 79 -7.55 7.58 12.42
N SER A 80 -8.12 7.63 13.60
CA SER A 80 -7.93 6.60 14.61
C SER A 80 -9.13 5.65 14.62
N ILE A 81 -8.84 4.35 14.55
CA ILE A 81 -9.81 3.27 14.69
C ILE A 81 -9.54 2.64 16.06
N PRO A 82 -10.45 2.84 17.04
CA PRO A 82 -10.28 2.27 18.37
C PRO A 82 -10.40 0.74 18.32
N SER A 83 -9.61 0.05 19.16
CA SER A 83 -9.70 -1.41 19.27
C SER A 83 -11.08 -1.83 19.82
N PRO A 84 -11.68 -2.91 19.28
CA PRO A 84 -12.87 -3.54 19.87
C PRO A 84 -12.64 -4.08 21.28
N HIS A 85 -11.38 -4.33 21.65
CA HIS A 85 -10.95 -4.70 23.01
C HIS A 85 -10.38 -3.46 23.70
N ALA A 86 -10.96 -3.08 24.84
CA ALA A 86 -10.74 -1.80 25.52
C ALA A 86 -9.24 -1.48 25.74
N GLY A 87 -8.65 -0.71 24.83
CA GLY A 87 -7.32 -0.13 24.98
C GLY A 87 -6.12 -0.95 24.52
N ASP A 88 -6.31 -2.16 23.98
CA ASP A 88 -5.17 -3.04 23.62
C ASP A 88 -4.34 -2.51 22.44
N TYR A 89 -4.98 -1.80 21.50
CA TYR A 89 -4.29 -1.13 20.41
C TYR A 89 -5.16 -0.03 19.80
N GLU A 90 -4.52 0.94 19.16
CA GLU A 90 -5.17 2.00 18.39
C GLU A 90 -4.65 1.92 16.95
N LEU A 91 -5.52 1.62 15.99
CA LEU A 91 -5.13 1.57 14.59
C LEU A 91 -5.27 2.97 14.00
N SER A 92 -4.16 3.68 13.85
CA SER A 92 -4.14 4.96 13.17
C SER A 92 -3.78 4.81 11.69
N THR A 93 -4.51 5.50 10.82
CA THR A 93 -4.19 5.64 9.39
C THR A 93 -4.15 7.10 9.01
N THR A 94 -3.11 7.50 8.27
CA THR A 94 -2.93 8.88 7.83
C THR A 94 -3.26 9.00 6.34
N VAL A 95 -4.23 9.83 6.02
CA VAL A 95 -4.58 10.21 4.65
C VAL A 95 -3.89 11.53 4.33
N THR A 96 -3.07 11.53 3.29
CA THR A 96 -2.41 12.75 2.80
C THR A 96 -3.33 13.53 1.88
N VAL A 97 -3.33 14.86 2.02
CA VAL A 97 -4.15 15.77 1.21
C VAL A 97 -3.23 16.69 0.42
N PHE A 98 -3.38 16.68 -0.90
CA PHE A 98 -2.64 17.52 -1.83
C PHE A 98 -3.61 18.54 -2.42
N GLU A 99 -3.37 19.84 -2.18
CA GLU A 99 -4.13 20.91 -2.83
C GLU A 99 -5.66 20.72 -2.73
N LYS A 100 -6.15 20.35 -1.53
CA LYS A 100 -7.56 20.04 -1.19
C LYS A 100 -8.10 18.70 -1.71
N GLN A 101 -7.27 17.86 -2.32
CA GLN A 101 -7.65 16.53 -2.79
C GLN A 101 -7.00 15.44 -1.90
N PRO A 102 -7.81 14.60 -1.21
CA PRO A 102 -7.26 13.49 -0.45
C PRO A 102 -6.70 12.43 -1.39
N LEU A 103 -5.48 11.99 -1.12
CA LEU A 103 -4.81 10.90 -1.82
C LEU A 103 -4.41 9.81 -0.82
N VAL A 104 -4.99 8.64 -1.00
CA VAL A 104 -4.70 7.46 -0.19
C VAL A 104 -3.57 6.66 -0.85
N VAL A 105 -2.42 6.61 -0.19
CA VAL A 105 -1.24 5.87 -0.66
C VAL A 105 -1.29 4.44 -0.12
N ILE A 106 -1.53 3.47 -1.00
CA ILE A 106 -1.70 2.04 -0.69
C ILE A 106 -0.57 1.19 -1.29
N HIS A 107 -0.39 0.01 -0.71
CA HIS A 107 0.45 -1.05 -1.26
C HIS A 107 -0.41 -2.14 -1.87
N ASP A 108 0.12 -2.90 -2.83
CA ASP A 108 -0.57 -4.06 -3.35
C ASP A 108 -0.75 -5.15 -2.27
N VAL A 109 -2.01 -5.37 -1.90
CA VAL A 109 -2.45 -6.35 -0.91
C VAL A 109 -2.05 -7.77 -1.30
N LYS A 110 -1.98 -8.08 -2.61
CA LYS A 110 -1.55 -9.39 -3.10
C LYS A 110 -0.07 -9.64 -2.81
N HIS A 111 0.76 -8.62 -2.98
CA HIS A 111 2.18 -8.70 -2.68
C HIS A 111 2.41 -8.81 -1.17
N ALA A 112 1.70 -8.01 -0.36
CA ALA A 112 1.72 -8.13 1.10
C ALA A 112 1.35 -9.55 1.56
N ARG A 113 0.26 -10.12 1.02
CA ARG A 113 -0.18 -11.49 1.34
C ARG A 113 0.86 -12.54 0.95
N LYS A 114 1.49 -12.40 -0.21
CA LYS A 114 2.55 -13.30 -0.69
C LYS A 114 3.77 -13.23 0.23
N THR A 115 4.22 -12.03 0.58
CA THR A 115 5.37 -11.81 1.48
C THR A 115 5.10 -12.41 2.87
N TYR A 116 3.92 -12.15 3.44
CA TYR A 116 3.53 -12.75 4.72
C TYR A 116 3.53 -14.27 4.68
N ARG A 117 2.86 -14.87 3.68
CA ARG A 117 2.79 -16.33 3.54
C ARG A 117 4.20 -16.93 3.39
N ASN A 118 5.02 -16.39 2.51
CA ASN A 118 6.35 -16.93 2.26
C ASN A 118 7.28 -16.75 3.48
N GLY A 119 7.19 -15.60 4.15
CA GLY A 119 7.96 -15.32 5.36
C GLY A 119 7.63 -16.28 6.50
N VAL A 120 6.33 -16.52 6.76
CA VAL A 120 5.88 -17.39 7.85
C VAL A 120 6.00 -18.88 7.53
N PHE A 121 5.75 -19.32 6.29
CA PHE A 121 5.66 -20.76 5.99
C PHE A 121 6.89 -21.36 5.31
N SER A 122 7.67 -20.56 4.58
CA SER A 122 8.73 -21.11 3.71
C SER A 122 10.13 -20.67 4.11
N VAL A 123 10.32 -19.39 4.46
CA VAL A 123 11.66 -18.82 4.60
C VAL A 123 12.06 -18.69 6.07
N ALA A 124 11.44 -17.76 6.79
CA ALA A 124 11.92 -17.37 8.12
C ALA A 124 11.26 -18.16 9.26
N ARG A 125 10.08 -18.75 9.02
CA ARG A 125 9.20 -19.38 10.05
C ARG A 125 8.81 -18.46 11.21
N LEU A 126 9.24 -17.21 11.14
CA LEU A 126 9.04 -16.10 12.05
C LEU A 126 9.09 -14.83 11.18
N PHE A 127 7.99 -14.10 11.16
CA PHE A 127 7.84 -12.87 10.39
C PHE A 127 7.62 -11.70 11.36
N PRO A 128 8.59 -10.78 11.50
CA PRO A 128 8.42 -9.60 12.34
C PRO A 128 7.45 -8.61 11.67
N PHE A 129 6.52 -8.09 12.46
CA PHE A 129 5.53 -7.09 12.09
C PHE A 129 5.56 -5.96 13.12
N GLY A 130 6.45 -4.99 12.90
CA GLY A 130 6.77 -3.97 13.90
C GLY A 130 7.32 -4.62 15.17
N ASN A 131 6.65 -4.37 16.30
CA ASN A 131 7.02 -4.92 17.62
C ASN A 131 6.47 -6.34 17.87
N HIS A 132 5.71 -6.90 16.93
CA HIS A 132 5.12 -8.22 17.08
C HIS A 132 5.73 -9.21 16.09
N THR A 133 5.54 -10.51 16.33
CA THR A 133 6.01 -11.57 15.44
C THR A 133 4.90 -12.55 15.13
N ALA A 134 4.75 -12.86 13.85
CA ALA A 134 3.94 -13.98 13.37
C ALA A 134 4.85 -15.20 13.24
N MET A 135 4.60 -16.24 14.04
CA MET A 135 5.40 -17.46 14.02
C MET A 135 4.57 -18.61 13.49
N TYR A 136 5.17 -19.45 12.66
CA TYR A 136 4.53 -20.68 12.17
C TYR A 136 3.99 -21.54 13.32
N ARG A 137 4.74 -21.62 14.43
CA ARG A 137 4.33 -22.35 15.63
C ARG A 137 3.01 -21.85 16.22
N ARG A 138 2.77 -20.53 16.25
CA ARG A 138 1.51 -19.95 16.75
C ARG A 138 0.35 -20.28 15.82
N ILE A 139 0.56 -20.17 14.51
CA ILE A 139 -0.47 -20.54 13.53
C ILE A 139 -0.79 -22.03 13.60
N ARG A 140 0.23 -22.88 13.73
CA ARG A 140 0.05 -24.33 13.91
C ARG A 140 -0.71 -24.63 15.21
N ALA A 141 -0.39 -23.96 16.31
CA ALA A 141 -1.09 -24.15 17.57
C ALA A 141 -2.59 -23.82 17.43
N ILE A 142 -2.93 -22.66 16.86
CA ILE A 142 -4.32 -22.23 16.59
C ILE A 142 -5.03 -23.24 15.68
N ALA A 143 -4.38 -23.68 14.60
CA ALA A 143 -5.00 -24.60 13.63
C ALA A 143 -5.34 -25.99 14.21
N PHE A 144 -4.71 -26.38 15.32
CA PHE A 144 -4.95 -27.65 16.00
C PHE A 144 -5.52 -27.45 17.42
N GLU A 145 -5.94 -26.22 17.76
CA GLU A 145 -6.61 -25.91 19.03
C GLU A 145 -8.06 -26.43 18.97
N LYS A 146 -8.50 -27.11 20.03
CA LYS A 146 -9.70 -27.96 20.01
C LYS A 146 -11.03 -27.23 19.77
N ASP A 147 -11.05 -25.90 19.80
CA ASP A 147 -12.28 -25.09 19.75
C ASP A 147 -12.50 -24.31 18.43
N THR A 148 -11.67 -24.48 17.40
CA THR A 148 -11.86 -23.77 16.12
C THR A 148 -12.58 -24.58 15.03
N LEU A 149 -12.91 -25.85 15.31
CA LEU A 149 -13.83 -26.63 14.49
C LEU A 149 -15.25 -26.28 14.89
N VAL A 150 -15.82 -25.25 14.27
CA VAL A 150 -17.29 -25.17 14.17
C VAL A 150 -17.71 -26.47 13.45
N SER A 151 -18.35 -27.34 14.21
CA SER A 151 -18.94 -28.59 13.73
C SER A 151 -19.85 -28.34 12.52
N PRO A 152 -19.86 -29.26 11.53
CA PRO A 152 -20.64 -29.12 10.29
C PRO A 152 -22.14 -28.94 10.52
#